data_AF-A0A7C4Y9D0-F1
#
_entry.id   AF-A0A7C4Y9D0-F1
#
_cell.length_a   1.000
_cell.length_b   1.000
_cell.length_c   1.000
_cell.angle_alpha   90.00
_cell.angle_beta   90.00
_cell.angle_gamma   90.00
#
_symmetry.space_group_name_H-M   'P 1'
#
loop_
_entity.id
_entity.type
_entity.pdbx_description
1 polymer ?
#
loop_
_entity_poly.entity_id
_entity_poly.type
_entity_poly.pdbx_seq_one_letter_code
_entity_poly.pdbx_strand_id
1 'polypeptide(L)'
;LFVAGNVFAYGPHTPLDCLGCHDPHYAKGQKIFKVKNDVHPNPRTGQVIDHISALCLGCHNIPQFGGAGVKPIYLHMTHPVNVVPNPKIAKVPEVLLRNDVLQCISCHDPHPSNPNWRYLRVDTEGGAKVGQFCLMCHPAKAETAFYGTAQKDLNVFSSMNEDAGPGSYKFGSQQLVIANPTPVYIQSLGDFDNSLAPAYQTVPTQPWIFAPERERLPQALKDILDGKKPQKTEQKLPETKQPETKQPAKQPAGK
;
A
#
# COMPACT_ATOMS: atom_id res chain seq x y z
N LEU A 1 15.71 -31.97 -29.17
CA LEU A 1 15.83 -31.01 -28.05
C LEU A 1 14.75 -29.96 -28.22
N PHE A 2 13.68 -29.99 -27.42
CA PHE A 2 12.73 -28.88 -27.33
C PHE A 2 13.00 -28.15 -26.01
N VAL A 3 13.35 -26.88 -26.13
CA VAL A 3 13.60 -25.98 -25.01
C VAL A 3 12.26 -25.76 -24.31
N ALA A 4 12.14 -26.26 -23.08
CA ALA A 4 11.04 -25.92 -22.20
C ALA A 4 11.19 -24.45 -21.80
N GLY A 5 10.39 -23.59 -22.41
CA GLY A 5 10.21 -22.23 -21.92
C GLY A 5 9.58 -22.29 -20.53
N ASN A 6 10.29 -21.76 -19.54
CA ASN A 6 9.75 -21.53 -18.20
C ASN A 6 8.59 -20.53 -18.32
N VAL A 7 7.37 -21.04 -18.47
CA VAL A 7 6.16 -20.25 -18.26
C VAL A 7 6.10 -19.99 -16.75
N PHE A 8 6.53 -18.80 -16.33
CA PHE A 8 6.29 -18.33 -14.98
C PHE A 8 4.79 -18.37 -14.73
N ALA A 9 4.36 -19.37 -13.97
CA ALA A 9 2.99 -19.53 -13.51
C ALA A 9 2.69 -18.43 -12.48
N TYR A 10 2.36 -17.24 -12.97
CA TYR A 10 1.71 -16.22 -12.16
C TYR A 10 0.35 -16.77 -11.74
N GLY A 11 0.21 -17.05 -10.44
CA GLY A 11 -1.00 -17.62 -9.83
C GLY A 11 -2.26 -16.77 -10.06
N PRO A 12 -3.45 -17.26 -9.69
CA PRO A 12 -4.74 -16.67 -10.04
C PRO A 12 -5.02 -15.35 -9.30
N HIS A 13 -4.36 -14.28 -9.73
CA HIS A 13 -4.72 -12.85 -9.66
C HIS A 13 -4.18 -12.06 -10.89
N THR A 14 -3.95 -12.78 -11.98
CA THR A 14 -3.79 -12.29 -13.35
C THR A 14 -5.02 -11.40 -13.68
N PRO A 15 -5.00 -10.04 -13.58
CA PRO A 15 -4.03 -9.15 -14.22
C PRO A 15 -3.76 -7.82 -13.44
N LEU A 16 -3.54 -7.86 -12.13
CA LEU A 16 -3.10 -6.64 -11.40
C LEU A 16 -1.57 -6.52 -11.49
N ASP A 17 -1.09 -5.89 -12.56
CA ASP A 17 0.29 -5.41 -12.66
C ASP A 17 0.50 -4.19 -11.72
N CYS A 18 1.69 -3.61 -11.67
CA CYS A 18 2.03 -2.40 -10.91
C CYS A 18 0.94 -1.32 -11.06
N LEU A 19 0.43 -1.13 -12.29
CA LEU A 19 -0.59 -0.14 -12.60
C LEU A 19 -2.01 -0.52 -12.13
N GLY A 20 -2.24 -1.72 -11.61
CA GLY A 20 -3.52 -2.09 -11.01
C GLY A 20 -3.80 -1.31 -9.72
N CYS A 21 -2.76 -1.06 -8.94
CA CYS A 21 -2.84 -0.33 -7.66
C CYS A 21 -2.24 1.08 -7.76
N HIS A 22 -1.23 1.27 -8.61
CA HIS A 22 -0.49 2.52 -8.74
C HIS A 22 -0.87 3.31 -10.00
N ASP A 23 -0.94 4.63 -9.90
CA ASP A 23 -1.13 5.57 -11.01
C ASP A 23 -0.17 6.75 -10.86
N PRO A 24 0.83 6.87 -11.73
CA PRO A 24 1.81 7.95 -11.64
C PRO A 24 1.25 9.33 -11.97
N HIS A 25 0.08 9.42 -12.62
CA HIS A 25 -0.50 10.69 -13.05
C HIS A 25 -1.68 11.14 -12.18
N TYR A 26 -2.48 10.19 -11.69
CA TYR A 26 -3.78 10.48 -11.07
C TYR A 26 -4.00 9.76 -9.73
N ALA A 27 -2.92 9.59 -8.96
CA ALA A 27 -2.99 9.02 -7.64
C ALA A 27 -3.95 9.80 -6.71
N LYS A 28 -4.81 9.07 -6.00
CA LYS A 28 -5.68 9.58 -4.93
C LYS A 28 -5.08 9.37 -3.54
N GLY A 29 -4.15 8.42 -3.41
CA GLY A 29 -3.45 8.10 -2.17
C GLY A 29 -1.96 8.43 -2.22
N GLN A 30 -1.29 8.33 -1.06
CA GLN A 30 0.17 8.35 -0.99
C GLN A 30 0.78 7.23 -1.85
N LYS A 31 2.08 7.30 -2.17
CA LYS A 31 2.79 6.26 -2.94
C LYS A 31 2.07 5.90 -4.25
N ILE A 32 1.62 6.93 -4.97
CA ILE A 32 0.94 6.84 -6.26
C ILE A 32 -0.29 5.92 -6.27
N PHE A 33 -0.99 5.68 -5.16
CA PHE A 33 -2.15 4.78 -5.16
C PHE A 33 -3.37 5.36 -5.90
N LYS A 34 -4.01 4.53 -6.74
CA LYS A 34 -5.20 4.87 -7.55
C LYS A 34 -6.44 5.24 -6.77
N VAL A 35 -6.57 4.67 -5.58
CA VAL A 35 -7.79 4.71 -4.79
C VAL A 35 -7.47 5.07 -3.35
N LYS A 36 -8.44 5.68 -2.70
CA LYS A 36 -8.43 5.97 -1.26
C LYS A 36 -9.88 5.98 -0.80
N ASN A 37 -10.18 5.28 0.29
CA ASN A 37 -11.48 5.27 0.93
C ASN A 37 -11.32 5.67 2.40
N ASP A 38 -11.50 6.97 2.65
CA ASP A 38 -11.44 7.63 3.95
C ASP A 38 -12.84 8.02 4.47
N VAL A 39 -13.89 7.39 3.95
CA VAL A 39 -15.28 7.67 4.35
C VAL A 39 -15.94 6.51 5.08
N HIS A 40 -15.37 5.30 5.00
CA HIS A 40 -15.94 4.14 5.70
C HIS A 40 -15.52 4.10 7.18
N PRO A 41 -16.46 4.23 8.13
CA PRO A 41 -16.16 4.01 9.53
C PRO A 41 -15.95 2.51 9.78
N ASN A 42 -14.92 2.18 10.54
CA ASN A 42 -14.69 0.83 11.00
C ASN A 42 -15.81 0.43 11.99
N PRO A 43 -16.56 -0.65 11.73
CA PRO A 43 -17.69 -1.03 12.59
C PRO A 43 -17.29 -1.45 14.00
N ARG A 44 -16.01 -1.77 14.24
CA ARG A 44 -15.50 -2.17 15.56
C ARG A 44 -15.01 -0.98 16.39
N THR A 45 -14.43 0.04 15.76
CA THR A 45 -13.83 1.18 16.47
C THR A 45 -14.63 2.47 16.32
N GLY A 46 -15.54 2.55 15.36
CA GLY A 46 -16.26 3.77 14.98
C GLY A 46 -15.39 4.81 14.28
N GLN A 47 -14.08 4.60 14.19
CA GLN A 47 -13.13 5.50 13.57
C GLN A 47 -13.11 5.30 12.06
N VAL A 48 -12.90 6.39 11.32
CA VAL A 48 -12.62 6.33 9.89
C VAL A 48 -11.39 5.46 9.63
N ILE A 49 -11.46 4.66 8.57
CA ILE A 49 -10.33 3.83 8.17
C ILE A 49 -9.30 4.69 7.45
N ASP A 50 -8.04 4.52 7.84
CA ASP A 50 -6.93 5.31 7.35
C ASP A 50 -5.79 4.42 6.83
N HIS A 51 -4.64 5.05 6.61
CA HIS A 51 -3.41 4.42 6.16
C HIS A 51 -3.60 3.51 4.93
N ILE A 52 -2.98 2.33 4.95
CA ILE A 52 -2.98 1.41 3.82
C ILE A 52 -4.29 0.63 3.69
N SER A 53 -5.02 0.41 4.80
CA SER A 53 -6.35 -0.20 4.74
C SER A 53 -7.35 0.67 3.96
N ALA A 54 -7.28 2.00 4.08
CA ALA A 54 -8.09 2.91 3.27
C ALA A 54 -7.85 2.74 1.76
N LEU A 55 -6.61 2.45 1.36
CA LEU A 55 -6.26 2.20 -0.05
C LEU A 55 -6.89 0.87 -0.52
N CYS A 56 -6.75 -0.20 0.27
CA CYS A 56 -7.34 -1.49 -0.07
C CYS A 56 -8.87 -1.40 -0.22
N LEU A 57 -9.52 -0.69 0.69
CA LEU A 57 -10.97 -0.51 0.72
C LEU A 57 -11.50 0.44 -0.36
N GLY A 58 -10.62 1.19 -1.02
CA GLY A 58 -10.96 1.89 -2.26
C GLY A 58 -11.48 0.94 -3.35
N CYS A 59 -11.01 -0.32 -3.36
CA CYS A 59 -11.53 -1.35 -4.26
C CYS A 59 -12.36 -2.41 -3.53
N HIS A 60 -11.91 -2.87 -2.36
CA HIS A 60 -12.49 -4.00 -1.62
C HIS A 60 -13.64 -3.62 -0.68
N ASN A 61 -14.13 -2.39 -0.72
CA ASN A 61 -15.38 -2.03 -0.08
C ASN A 61 -16.50 -1.90 -1.12
N ILE A 62 -17.76 -1.93 -0.68
CA ILE A 62 -18.90 -1.74 -1.58
C ILE A 62 -19.09 -0.24 -1.94
N PRO A 63 -19.72 0.09 -3.08
CA PRO A 63 -19.95 1.47 -3.51
C PRO A 63 -20.67 2.36 -2.49
N GLN A 64 -21.60 1.78 -1.72
CA GLN A 64 -22.33 2.47 -0.66
C GLN A 64 -21.42 3.02 0.44
N PHE A 65 -20.20 2.46 0.56
CA PHE A 65 -19.19 2.88 1.52
C PHE A 65 -17.92 3.40 0.83
N GLY A 66 -18.02 3.89 -0.40
CA GLY A 66 -16.90 4.55 -1.09
C GLY A 66 -15.86 3.62 -1.74
N GLY A 67 -16.15 2.31 -1.85
CA GLY A 67 -15.28 1.37 -2.57
C GLY A 67 -15.81 1.00 -3.96
N ALA A 68 -14.96 0.42 -4.81
CA ALA A 68 -15.35 0.02 -6.18
C ALA A 68 -16.18 -1.29 -6.25
N GLY A 69 -16.36 -2.01 -5.15
CA GLY A 69 -17.08 -3.28 -5.10
C GLY A 69 -16.31 -4.47 -5.68
N VAL A 70 -14.98 -4.37 -5.82
CA VAL A 70 -14.14 -5.45 -6.35
C VAL A 70 -13.88 -6.46 -5.24
N LYS A 71 -14.50 -7.65 -5.32
CA LYS A 71 -14.41 -8.71 -4.29
C LYS A 71 -14.57 -8.10 -2.88
N PRO A 72 -15.76 -7.55 -2.56
CA PRO A 72 -15.93 -6.74 -1.37
C PRO A 72 -15.73 -7.56 -0.09
N ILE A 73 -15.16 -6.93 0.92
CA ILE A 73 -14.98 -7.50 2.26
C ILE A 73 -15.85 -6.76 3.27
N TYR A 74 -16.30 -7.50 4.28
CA TYR A 74 -17.14 -6.96 5.35
C TYR A 74 -16.37 -6.96 6.66
N LEU A 75 -15.96 -5.76 7.11
CA LEU A 75 -15.09 -5.57 8.27
C LEU A 75 -15.72 -6.01 9.59
N HIS A 76 -17.05 -6.04 9.68
CA HIS A 76 -17.77 -6.43 10.89
C HIS A 76 -17.75 -7.94 11.15
N MET A 77 -17.34 -8.77 10.17
CA MET A 77 -17.35 -10.23 10.30
C MET A 77 -15.95 -10.80 10.60
N THR A 78 -15.10 -10.87 9.58
CA THR A 78 -13.89 -11.71 9.60
C THR A 78 -12.58 -10.97 9.31
N HIS A 79 -12.65 -9.68 8.98
CA HIS A 79 -11.49 -8.88 8.57
C HIS A 79 -11.28 -7.68 9.52
N PRO A 80 -10.84 -7.91 10.78
CA PRO A 80 -10.62 -6.85 11.74
C PRO A 80 -9.32 -6.10 11.40
N VAL A 81 -9.37 -5.21 10.41
CA VAL A 81 -8.28 -4.27 10.09
C VAL A 81 -8.57 -2.91 10.69
N ASN A 82 -7.58 -2.02 10.70
CA ASN A 82 -7.63 -0.71 11.36
C ASN A 82 -7.95 -0.80 12.86
N VAL A 83 -7.38 -1.79 13.54
CA VAL A 83 -7.53 -1.98 14.99
C VAL A 83 -6.20 -2.21 15.66
N VAL A 84 -6.03 -1.67 16.87
CA VAL A 84 -4.92 -2.04 17.74
C VAL A 84 -5.23 -3.42 18.33
N PRO A 85 -4.39 -4.44 18.11
CA PRO A 85 -4.64 -5.77 18.65
C PRO A 85 -4.71 -5.78 20.17
N ASN A 86 -5.68 -6.52 20.73
CA ASN A 86 -5.71 -6.82 22.15
C ASN A 86 -4.87 -8.08 22.43
N PRO A 87 -3.74 -8.00 23.17
CA PRO A 87 -2.85 -9.14 23.43
C PRO A 87 -3.50 -10.28 24.22
N LYS A 88 -4.63 -10.02 24.90
CA LYS A 88 -5.44 -11.06 25.56
C LYS A 88 -6.26 -11.89 24.56
N ILE A 89 -6.49 -11.38 23.35
CA ILE A 89 -7.24 -12.03 22.27
C ILE A 89 -6.27 -12.65 21.25
N ALA A 90 -5.27 -11.89 20.82
CA ALA A 90 -4.30 -12.24 19.79
C ALA A 90 -2.93 -11.64 20.11
N LYS A 91 -1.88 -12.45 20.08
CA LYS A 91 -0.49 -12.00 20.19
C LYS A 91 0.08 -11.79 18.80
N VAL A 92 -0.30 -10.68 18.16
CA VAL A 92 0.18 -10.32 16.82
C VAL A 92 1.63 -9.85 16.90
N PRO A 93 2.55 -10.44 16.11
CA PRO A 93 3.93 -9.96 16.03
C PRO A 93 4.01 -8.51 15.52
N GLU A 94 4.81 -7.67 16.20
CA GLU A 94 4.94 -6.24 15.91
C GLU A 94 5.35 -5.94 14.46
N VAL A 95 6.20 -6.79 13.86
CA VAL A 95 6.64 -6.67 12.46
C VAL A 95 5.48 -6.72 11.44
N LEU A 96 4.35 -7.33 11.83
CA LEU A 96 3.16 -7.36 11.00
C LEU A 96 2.29 -6.11 11.17
N LEU A 97 2.46 -5.35 12.24
CA LEU A 97 1.69 -4.15 12.52
C LEU A 97 2.27 -2.94 11.77
N ARG A 98 1.43 -1.92 11.57
CA ARG A 98 1.86 -0.61 11.06
C ARG A 98 1.40 0.42 12.08
N ASN A 99 2.35 1.09 12.72
CA ASN A 99 2.07 2.03 13.82
C ASN A 99 1.16 1.39 14.89
N ASP A 100 1.51 0.16 15.34
CA ASP A 100 0.73 -0.64 16.30
C ASP A 100 -0.68 -1.09 15.85
N VAL A 101 -1.07 -0.78 14.61
CA VAL A 101 -2.38 -1.12 14.06
C VAL A 101 -2.27 -2.33 13.12
N LEU A 102 -3.23 -3.26 13.27
CA LEU A 102 -3.43 -4.38 12.36
C LEU A 102 -4.09 -3.85 11.07
N GLN A 103 -3.39 -3.99 9.95
CA GLN A 103 -3.80 -3.49 8.64
C GLN A 103 -4.03 -4.66 7.67
N CYS A 104 -4.60 -4.40 6.49
CA CYS A 104 -4.77 -5.44 5.45
C CYS A 104 -3.44 -6.15 5.14
N ILE A 105 -2.36 -5.37 5.05
CA ILE A 105 -1.02 -5.87 4.75
C ILE A 105 -0.33 -6.58 5.92
N SER A 106 -0.95 -6.65 7.10
CA SER A 106 -0.45 -7.49 8.20
C SER A 106 -0.60 -8.97 7.87
N CYS A 107 -1.62 -9.30 7.06
CA CYS A 107 -1.92 -10.66 6.61
C CYS A 107 -1.60 -10.86 5.12
N HIS A 108 -1.68 -9.80 4.31
CA HIS A 108 -1.45 -9.87 2.87
C HIS A 108 -0.15 -9.17 2.43
N ASP A 109 0.47 -9.69 1.38
CA ASP A 109 1.56 -9.02 0.66
C ASP A 109 1.12 -8.93 -0.82
N PRO A 110 0.56 -7.78 -1.25
CA PRO A 110 -0.15 -7.66 -2.53
C PRO A 110 0.77 -7.42 -3.73
N HIS A 111 2.09 -7.33 -3.52
CA HIS A 111 3.02 -7.13 -4.61
C HIS A 111 3.11 -8.38 -5.50
N PRO A 112 3.41 -8.21 -6.79
CA PRO A 112 3.29 -9.25 -7.82
C PRO A 112 4.27 -10.44 -7.71
N SER A 113 4.85 -10.71 -6.54
CA SER A 113 5.74 -11.85 -6.29
C SER A 113 5.21 -12.84 -5.24
N ASN A 114 4.08 -12.57 -4.60
CA ASN A 114 3.50 -13.49 -3.62
C ASN A 114 2.55 -14.49 -4.29
N PRO A 115 2.94 -15.77 -4.47
CA PRO A 115 2.07 -16.76 -5.09
C PRO A 115 1.08 -17.40 -4.10
N ASN A 116 1.21 -17.10 -2.81
CA ASN A 116 0.43 -17.77 -1.78
C ASN A 116 -1.06 -17.47 -1.93
N TRP A 117 -1.88 -18.37 -1.40
CA TRP A 117 -3.34 -18.31 -1.45
C TRP A 117 -3.86 -16.88 -1.21
N ARG A 118 -4.38 -16.25 -2.26
CA ARG A 118 -4.89 -14.87 -2.23
C ARG A 118 -3.93 -13.87 -1.54
N TYR A 119 -2.65 -13.97 -1.86
CA TYR A 119 -1.59 -13.10 -1.35
C TYR A 119 -1.36 -13.16 0.16
N LEU A 120 -1.74 -14.25 0.83
CA LEU A 120 -1.44 -14.41 2.25
C LEU A 120 0.08 -14.44 2.47
N ARG A 121 0.51 -13.83 3.57
CA ARG A 121 1.92 -13.85 3.96
C ARG A 121 2.36 -15.21 4.50
N VAL A 122 1.44 -16.08 4.88
CA VAL A 122 1.74 -17.47 5.21
C VAL A 122 1.14 -18.36 4.15
N ASP A 123 1.93 -19.30 3.64
CA ASP A 123 1.43 -20.31 2.74
C ASP A 123 0.48 -21.23 3.50
N THR A 124 -0.74 -21.35 2.98
CA THR A 124 -1.77 -22.23 3.54
C THR A 124 -1.96 -23.49 2.70
N GLU A 125 -1.10 -23.75 1.72
CA GLU A 125 -1.18 -24.89 0.80
C GLU A 125 -2.59 -25.01 0.17
N GLY A 126 -3.02 -23.92 -0.48
CA GLY A 126 -4.36 -23.86 -1.08
C GLY A 126 -5.50 -23.90 -0.05
N GLY A 127 -5.22 -23.54 1.21
CA GLY A 127 -6.17 -23.55 2.32
C GLY A 127 -6.10 -24.80 3.21
N ALA A 128 -5.41 -25.86 2.80
CA ALA A 128 -5.26 -27.09 3.58
C ALA A 128 -4.61 -26.86 4.97
N LYS A 129 -3.73 -25.85 5.07
CA LYS A 129 -3.00 -25.47 6.27
C LYS A 129 -3.42 -24.10 6.83
N VAL A 130 -4.70 -23.72 6.69
CA VAL A 130 -5.20 -22.44 7.24
C VAL A 130 -4.93 -22.27 8.74
N GLY A 131 -4.83 -23.35 9.50
CA GLY A 131 -4.46 -23.27 10.92
C GLY A 131 -3.06 -22.70 11.18
N GLN A 132 -2.10 -22.89 10.26
CA GLN A 132 -0.79 -22.24 10.36
C GLN A 132 -0.89 -20.71 10.18
N PHE A 133 -1.83 -20.25 9.35
CA PHE A 133 -2.15 -18.82 9.26
C PHE A 133 -2.76 -18.30 10.57
N CYS A 134 -3.70 -19.04 11.16
CA CYS A 134 -4.28 -18.67 12.47
C CYS A 134 -3.21 -18.60 13.59
N LEU A 135 -2.24 -19.52 13.56
CA LEU A 135 -1.12 -19.60 14.50
C LEU A 135 -0.23 -18.35 14.49
N MET A 136 -0.21 -17.59 13.39
CA MET A 136 0.55 -16.33 13.30
C MET A 136 0.21 -15.34 14.41
N CYS A 137 -1.04 -15.35 14.89
CA CYS A 137 -1.54 -14.39 15.88
C CYS A 137 -2.16 -15.05 17.11
N HIS A 138 -2.60 -16.31 17.00
CA HIS A 138 -3.25 -17.03 18.09
C HIS A 138 -2.44 -18.27 18.53
N PRO A 139 -1.20 -18.09 19.04
CA PRO A 139 -0.35 -19.21 19.46
C PRO A 139 -0.97 -20.08 20.56
N ALA A 140 -1.84 -19.50 21.39
CA ALA A 140 -2.53 -20.22 22.45
C ALA A 140 -3.78 -20.99 21.99
N LYS A 141 -4.25 -20.79 20.74
CA LYS A 141 -5.45 -21.43 20.20
C LYS A 141 -5.15 -22.45 19.09
N ALA A 142 -3.89 -22.59 18.72
CA ALA A 142 -3.46 -23.49 17.67
C ALA A 142 -2.70 -24.67 18.29
N GLU A 143 -3.04 -25.88 17.85
CA GLU A 143 -2.34 -27.09 18.26
C GLU A 143 -1.04 -27.23 17.44
N THR A 144 0.06 -26.73 18.00
CA THR A 144 1.36 -26.72 17.31
C THR A 144 1.87 -28.13 16.96
N ALA A 145 1.49 -29.14 17.75
CA ALA A 145 1.82 -30.54 17.48
C ALA A 145 1.16 -31.06 16.19
N PHE A 146 -0.12 -30.72 15.96
CA PHE A 146 -0.85 -31.10 14.75
C PHE A 146 -0.22 -30.48 13.50
N TYR A 147 0.18 -29.21 13.57
CA TYR A 147 0.78 -28.50 12.43
C TYR A 147 2.29 -28.71 12.28
N GLY A 148 2.93 -29.37 13.26
CA GLY A 148 4.39 -29.55 13.29
C GLY A 148 5.17 -28.23 13.34
N THR A 149 4.56 -27.14 13.79
CA THR A 149 5.17 -25.80 13.79
C THR A 149 4.61 -24.93 14.91
N ALA A 150 5.42 -23.99 15.40
CA ALA A 150 5.04 -22.97 16.36
C ALA A 150 5.09 -21.58 15.71
N GLN A 151 4.45 -20.59 16.32
CA GLN A 151 4.40 -19.22 15.79
C GLN A 151 5.79 -18.70 15.38
N LYS A 152 6.79 -18.84 16.25
CA LYS A 152 8.19 -18.40 16.01
C LYS A 152 8.87 -19.07 14.80
N ASP A 153 8.39 -20.25 14.43
CA ASP A 153 8.98 -21.08 13.38
C ASP A 153 8.23 -20.94 12.04
N LEU A 154 7.13 -20.19 12.01
CA LEU A 154 6.43 -19.86 10.78
C LEU A 154 7.30 -19.01 9.86
N ASN A 155 7.26 -19.37 8.59
CA ASN A 155 7.81 -18.56 7.52
C ASN A 155 6.73 -17.60 7.01
N VAL A 156 7.05 -16.32 7.01
CA VAL A 156 6.23 -15.23 6.53
C VAL A 156 6.86 -14.71 5.24
N PHE A 157 6.13 -14.82 4.15
CA PHE A 157 6.47 -14.19 2.89
C PHE A 157 6.46 -12.68 3.04
N SER A 158 7.51 -12.03 2.54
CA SER A 158 7.43 -10.63 2.18
C SER A 158 8.24 -10.29 0.94
N SER A 159 7.74 -9.31 0.19
CA SER A 159 8.45 -8.66 -0.92
C SER A 159 8.56 -7.15 -0.71
N MET A 160 8.36 -6.69 0.53
CA MET A 160 8.29 -5.26 0.84
C MET A 160 9.67 -4.63 1.10
N ASN A 161 10.70 -5.46 1.26
CA ASN A 161 12.08 -5.03 1.43
C ASN A 161 12.81 -5.29 0.10
N GLU A 162 13.06 -4.22 -0.66
CA GLU A 162 13.70 -4.30 -1.98
C GLU A 162 15.14 -4.81 -1.90
N ASP A 163 15.87 -4.49 -0.82
CA ASP A 163 17.26 -4.96 -0.65
C ASP A 163 17.33 -6.47 -0.44
N ALA A 164 16.33 -7.04 0.25
CA ALA A 164 16.22 -8.47 0.49
C ALA A 164 15.56 -9.23 -0.67
N GLY A 165 14.73 -8.55 -1.46
CA GLY A 165 13.90 -9.15 -2.50
C GLY A 165 12.73 -10.00 -1.94
N PRO A 166 11.91 -10.58 -2.83
CA PRO A 166 10.81 -11.46 -2.43
C PRO A 166 11.33 -12.75 -1.79
N GLY A 167 10.82 -13.08 -0.61
CA GLY A 167 11.24 -14.29 0.09
C GLY A 167 10.39 -14.62 1.30
N SER A 168 10.64 -15.80 1.87
CA SER A 168 9.99 -16.32 3.06
C SER A 168 10.95 -16.27 4.25
N TYR A 169 10.55 -15.58 5.30
CA TYR A 169 11.42 -15.23 6.42
C TYR A 169 10.77 -15.57 7.77
N LYS A 170 11.58 -15.88 8.78
CA LYS A 170 11.08 -16.15 10.14
C LYS A 170 10.76 -14.85 10.87
N PHE A 171 9.90 -14.91 11.87
CA PHE A 171 9.72 -13.78 12.77
C PHE A 171 11.05 -13.40 13.45
N GLY A 172 11.35 -12.09 13.49
CA GLY A 172 12.62 -11.55 14.00
C GLY A 172 13.71 -11.36 12.93
N SER A 173 13.49 -11.85 11.70
CA SER A 173 14.37 -11.58 10.56
C SER A 173 14.35 -10.09 10.19
N GLN A 174 15.54 -9.49 10.00
CA GLN A 174 15.69 -8.10 9.54
C GLN A 174 15.08 -7.89 8.14
N GLN A 175 15.00 -8.95 7.34
CA GLN A 175 14.37 -8.95 6.01
C GLN A 175 12.86 -8.65 6.06
N LEU A 176 12.19 -8.90 7.19
CA LEU A 176 10.78 -8.54 7.39
C LEU A 176 10.58 -7.07 7.80
N VAL A 177 11.64 -6.39 8.24
CA VAL A 177 11.57 -4.98 8.63
C VAL A 177 11.55 -4.14 7.36
N ILE A 178 10.47 -3.38 7.18
CA ILE A 178 10.31 -2.49 6.04
C ILE A 178 10.88 -1.13 6.41
N ALA A 179 12.12 -0.87 6.01
CA ALA A 179 12.78 0.42 6.19
C ALA A 179 12.41 1.41 5.07
N ASN A 180 11.12 1.51 4.69
CA ASN A 180 10.67 2.43 3.65
C ASN A 180 10.00 3.68 4.29
N PRO A 181 10.80 4.63 4.85
CA PRO A 181 10.28 5.92 5.21
C PRO A 181 9.89 6.61 3.91
N THR A 182 8.59 6.82 3.72
CA THR A 182 8.14 7.68 2.62
C THR A 182 8.72 9.06 2.90
N PRO A 183 9.56 9.62 2.01
CA PRO A 183 10.15 10.91 2.26
C PRO A 183 9.02 11.93 2.44
N VAL A 184 9.15 12.80 3.45
CA VAL A 184 8.11 13.78 3.85
C VAL A 184 7.72 14.71 2.68
N TYR A 185 8.55 14.81 1.64
CA TYR A 185 8.32 15.62 0.43
C TYR A 185 7.45 14.94 -0.65
N ILE A 186 7.17 13.63 -0.57
CA ILE A 186 6.21 12.96 -1.46
C ILE A 186 4.84 12.96 -0.78
N GLN A 187 4.19 14.13 -0.78
CA GLN A 187 2.80 14.27 -0.34
C GLN A 187 1.89 14.21 -1.56
N SER A 188 0.73 13.53 -1.45
CA SER A 188 -0.26 13.61 -2.53
C SER A 188 -0.71 15.07 -2.64
N LEU A 189 -0.89 15.57 -3.86
CA LEU A 189 -1.33 16.95 -4.12
C LEU A 189 -2.82 17.18 -3.72
N GLY A 190 -3.41 16.29 -2.93
CA GLY A 190 -4.84 16.23 -2.66
C GLY A 190 -5.66 15.74 -3.86
N ASP A 191 -6.98 15.78 -3.73
CA ASP A 191 -7.89 15.61 -4.86
C ASP A 191 -7.72 16.81 -5.81
N PHE A 192 -6.90 16.64 -6.85
CA PHE A 192 -6.87 17.62 -7.94
C PHE A 192 -8.21 17.56 -8.68
N ASP A 193 -8.82 18.71 -8.99
CA ASP A 193 -9.97 18.78 -9.88
C ASP A 193 -9.57 18.25 -11.25
N ASN A 194 -9.88 16.97 -11.46
CA ASN A 194 -9.45 16.21 -12.60
C ASN A 194 -10.58 16.18 -13.63
N SER A 195 -11.08 17.36 -14.02
CA SER A 195 -12.01 17.52 -15.14
C SER A 195 -11.47 16.97 -16.48
N LEU A 196 -10.18 16.61 -16.53
CA LEU A 196 -9.50 15.88 -17.61
C LEU A 196 -9.47 14.35 -17.43
N ALA A 197 -9.85 13.80 -16.27
CA ALA A 197 -9.91 12.37 -15.98
C ALA A 197 -10.99 11.53 -16.69
N PRO A 198 -12.10 12.07 -17.25
CA PRO A 198 -13.16 11.18 -17.74
C PRO A 198 -12.76 10.41 -19.00
N ALA A 199 -11.63 10.72 -19.63
CA ALA A 199 -11.18 10.00 -20.83
C ALA A 199 -10.57 8.61 -20.55
N TYR A 200 -10.19 8.29 -19.30
CA TYR A 200 -9.43 7.07 -19.00
C TYR A 200 -10.12 6.11 -18.00
N GLN A 201 -11.25 6.52 -17.41
CA GLN A 201 -11.95 5.74 -16.37
C GLN A 201 -13.08 4.86 -16.91
N THR A 202 -13.47 5.03 -18.17
CA THR A 202 -14.08 4.00 -19.01
C THR A 202 -12.95 3.55 -19.93
N VAL A 203 -12.47 2.31 -19.95
CA VAL A 203 -13.15 1.11 -20.44
C VAL A 203 -12.35 -0.13 -19.99
N PRO A 204 -12.98 -1.25 -19.59
CA PRO A 204 -12.27 -2.51 -19.35
C PRO A 204 -11.76 -3.22 -20.63
N THR A 205 -12.09 -2.76 -21.85
CA THR A 205 -11.91 -3.58 -23.08
C THR A 205 -11.69 -2.83 -24.40
N GLN A 206 -11.21 -1.57 -24.44
CA GLN A 206 -10.93 -0.88 -25.73
C GLN A 206 -9.46 -0.47 -25.88
N PRO A 207 -8.85 -0.60 -27.08
CA PRO A 207 -7.49 -0.14 -27.36
C PRO A 207 -7.38 1.38 -27.20
N TRP A 208 -6.24 1.81 -26.68
CA TRP A 208 -5.92 3.19 -26.27
C TRP A 208 -6.06 4.18 -27.43
N ILE A 209 -7.19 4.86 -27.56
CA ILE A 209 -7.41 5.91 -28.56
C ILE A 209 -8.17 7.08 -27.93
N PHE A 210 -7.63 7.78 -26.93
CA PHE A 210 -8.07 9.14 -26.63
C PHE A 210 -6.90 9.97 -26.08
N ALA A 211 -6.22 10.68 -26.98
CA ALA A 211 -5.52 11.89 -26.60
C ALA A 211 -6.57 12.91 -26.12
N PRO A 212 -6.31 13.69 -25.07
CA PRO A 212 -7.26 14.67 -24.58
C PRO A 212 -7.66 15.67 -25.68
N GLU A 213 -8.94 16.01 -25.77
CA GLU A 213 -9.45 17.05 -26.69
C GLU A 213 -8.62 18.33 -26.49
N ARG A 214 -7.95 18.76 -27.55
CA ARG A 214 -6.97 19.86 -27.52
C ARG A 214 -7.58 21.16 -27.02
N GLU A 215 -8.88 21.34 -27.20
CA GLU A 215 -9.69 22.47 -26.78
C GLU A 215 -9.77 22.58 -25.25
N ARG A 216 -9.67 21.45 -24.54
CA ARG A 216 -9.80 21.37 -23.06
C ARG A 216 -8.47 21.45 -22.32
N LEU A 217 -7.34 21.45 -23.02
CA LEU A 217 -6.03 21.57 -22.39
C LEU A 217 -5.83 22.96 -21.76
N PRO A 218 -5.07 23.10 -20.66
CA PRO A 218 -4.59 24.39 -20.19
C PRO A 218 -3.80 25.13 -21.28
N GLN A 219 -3.91 26.45 -21.36
CA GLN A 219 -3.27 27.24 -22.43
C GLN A 219 -1.75 27.00 -22.52
N ALA A 220 -1.08 26.84 -21.37
CA ALA A 220 0.34 26.51 -21.30
C ALA A 220 0.71 25.19 -22.02
N LEU A 221 -0.18 24.19 -21.95
CA LEU A 221 -0.01 22.91 -22.65
C LEU A 221 -0.29 23.04 -24.15
N LYS A 222 -1.30 23.82 -24.54
CA LYS A 222 -1.57 24.13 -25.96
C LYS A 222 -0.37 24.81 -26.62
N ASP A 223 0.20 25.81 -25.93
CA ASP A 223 1.35 26.56 -26.42
C ASP A 223 2.58 25.66 -26.62
N ILE A 224 2.83 24.71 -25.72
CA ILE A 224 3.91 23.71 -25.86
C ILE A 224 3.65 22.78 -27.06
N LEU A 225 2.41 22.29 -27.21
CA LEU A 225 2.04 21.44 -28.36
C LEU A 225 2.09 22.19 -29.70
N ASP A 226 2.00 23.51 -29.66
CA ASP A 226 2.14 24.42 -30.81
C ASP A 226 3.59 24.86 -31.06
N GLY A 227 4.54 24.25 -30.35
CA GLY A 227 5.97 24.56 -30.49
C GLY A 227 6.35 25.93 -29.95
N LYS A 228 5.48 26.61 -29.19
CA LYS A 228 5.83 27.85 -28.51
C LYS A 228 6.66 27.52 -27.27
N LYS A 229 7.78 28.22 -27.11
CA LYS A 229 8.62 28.07 -25.92
C LYS A 229 7.84 28.54 -24.69
N PRO A 230 7.85 27.79 -23.57
CA PRO A 230 7.22 28.24 -22.34
C PRO A 230 7.85 29.57 -21.91
N GLN A 231 7.02 30.59 -21.70
CA GLN A 231 7.49 31.84 -21.12
C GLN A 231 7.97 31.54 -19.69
N LYS A 232 9.21 31.92 -19.39
CA LYS A 232 9.72 31.89 -18.02
C LYS A 232 8.88 32.86 -17.20
N THR A 233 7.90 32.35 -16.46
CA THR A 233 7.34 33.09 -15.34
C THR A 233 8.40 33.07 -14.25
N GLU A 234 9.12 34.17 -14.08
CA GLU A 234 9.90 34.41 -12.86
C GLU A 234 8.91 34.53 -11.70
N GLN A 235 8.50 33.39 -11.15
CA GLN A 235 8.03 33.36 -9.77
C GLN A 235 9.25 33.64 -8.90
N LYS A 236 9.39 34.89 -8.45
CA LYS A 236 10.24 35.22 -7.30
C LYS A 236 9.82 34.31 -6.16
N LEU A 237 10.65 33.31 -5.85
CA LEU A 237 10.53 32.59 -4.59
C LEU A 237 10.58 33.63 -3.46
N PRO A 238 9.66 33.55 -2.47
CA PRO A 238 9.76 34.42 -1.30
C PRO A 238 11.11 34.20 -0.64
N GLU A 239 11.83 35.29 -0.35
CA GLU A 239 13.10 35.25 0.37
C GLU A 239 12.92 34.50 1.70
N THR A 240 13.53 33.33 1.78
CA THR A 240 13.69 32.59 3.03
C THR A 240 14.58 33.43 3.94
N LYS A 241 13.99 34.08 4.95
CA LYS A 241 14.74 34.63 6.08
C LYS A 241 15.52 33.48 6.72
N GLN A 242 16.84 33.53 6.62
CA GLN A 242 17.71 32.63 7.36
C GLN A 242 17.42 32.80 8.86
N PRO A 243 17.26 31.70 9.62
CA PRO A 243 17.17 31.80 11.07
C PRO A 243 18.49 32.32 11.63
N GLU A 244 18.41 33.38 12.44
CA GLU A 244 19.55 33.93 13.18
C GLU A 244 20.21 32.83 14.02
N THR A 245 21.47 32.56 13.70
CA THR A 245 22.33 31.70 14.50
C THR A 245 22.65 32.42 15.80
N LYS A 246 21.95 32.06 16.88
CA LYS A 246 22.37 32.43 18.24
C LYS A 246 23.72 31.75 18.52
N GLN A 247 24.77 32.57 18.63
CA GLN A 247 26.08 32.11 19.11
C GLN A 247 25.94 31.49 20.51
N PRO A 248 26.61 30.36 20.79
CA PRO A 248 26.65 29.80 22.13
C PRO A 248 27.44 30.72 23.06
N ALA A 249 26.85 31.00 24.24
CA ALA A 249 27.49 31.77 25.29
C ALA A 249 28.79 31.09 25.74
N LYS A 250 29.88 31.87 25.74
CA LYS A 250 31.17 31.46 26.32
C LYS A 250 30.96 31.13 27.81
N GLN A 251 31.31 29.90 28.19
CA GLN A 251 31.50 29.54 29.60
C GLN A 251 32.69 30.36 30.15
N PRO A 252 32.58 30.96 31.36
CA PRO A 252 33.72 31.58 32.00
C PRO A 252 34.71 30.52 32.51
N ALA A 253 35.98 30.77 32.21
CA ALA A 253 37.11 29.97 32.66
C ALA A 253 37.56 30.34 34.09
N GLY A 254 37.84 29.33 34.91
CA GLY A 254 38.58 29.40 36.18
C GLY A 254 37.73 29.82 37.39
N LYS A 255 37.90 29.27 38.59
CA LYS A 255 39.08 28.70 39.27
C LYS A 255 38.63 27.72 40.33
#